data_AF-A0A4Y9L2Y5-F1
#
_entry.id   AF-A0A4Y9L2Y5-F1
#
_cell.length_a   1.000
_cell.length_b   1.000
_cell.length_c   1.000
_cell.angle_alpha   90.00
_cell.angle_beta   90.00
_cell.angle_gamma   90.00
#
_symmetry.space_group_name_H-M   'P 1'
#
loop_
_entity.id
_entity.type
_entity.pdbx_description
1 polymer ?
#
loop_
_entity_poly.entity_id
_entity_poly.type
_entity_poly.pdbx_seq_one_letter_code
_entity_poly.pdbx_strand_id
1 'polypeptide(L)'
;MGRDFQTKGPGMFKSQQYRAKAAEYDELIKRSTDPDEVHRFQKLQHRFASLADNEQGLADEYDNAVQVAEQDRSHGVALEELILRCLGAAIIMQWNALPTTLQREIFDTAGSIGKLLETAALRGQIARFLHNHKDDAGRGKLPLTEDMPTDARSRTLALSRWDNEGGAVRDGLPM
;
A
#
# COMPACT_ATOMS: atom_id res chain seq x y z
N MET A 1 -33.26 -14.85 7.83
CA MET A 1 -32.17 -14.23 7.04
C MET A 1 -32.39 -12.73 7.05
N GLY A 2 -31.72 -12.01 7.93
CA GLY A 2 -31.73 -10.55 8.00
C GLY A 2 -30.45 -10.17 8.73
N ARG A 3 -29.42 -9.75 7.99
CA ARG A 3 -28.13 -9.42 8.55
C ARG A 3 -28.19 -7.97 9.04
N ASP A 4 -28.18 -7.80 10.36
CA ASP A 4 -27.89 -6.53 11.00
C ASP A 4 -26.47 -6.11 10.66
N PHE A 5 -26.32 -5.30 9.61
CA PHE A 5 -25.14 -4.48 9.43
C PHE A 5 -25.21 -3.31 10.41
N GLN A 6 -25.01 -3.61 11.69
CA GLN A 6 -24.54 -2.61 12.64
C GLN A 6 -23.08 -2.33 12.32
N THR A 7 -22.85 -1.47 11.33
CA THR A 7 -21.60 -0.71 11.26
C THR A 7 -21.61 0.23 12.47
N LYS A 8 -21.07 -0.27 13.59
CA LYS A 8 -20.69 0.56 14.74
C LYS A 8 -19.54 1.47 14.31
N GLY A 9 -19.88 2.55 13.58
CA GLY A 9 -19.08 3.75 13.55
C GLY A 9 -19.10 4.38 14.94
N PRO A 10 -17.99 4.95 15.42
CA PRO A 10 -17.85 5.43 16.79
C PRO A 10 -18.75 6.65 17.02
N GLY A 11 -19.95 6.46 17.55
CA GLY A 11 -20.72 7.43 18.36
C GLY A 11 -20.99 8.84 17.81
N MET A 12 -20.55 9.20 16.61
CA MET A 12 -20.52 10.59 16.14
C MET A 12 -21.85 11.03 15.55
N PHE A 13 -22.55 10.11 14.86
CA PHE A 13 -23.86 10.37 14.25
C PHE A 13 -24.97 9.60 14.95
N LYS A 14 -26.08 10.28 15.23
CA LYS A 14 -27.27 9.83 15.96
C LYS A 14 -28.52 9.74 15.07
N SER A 15 -28.35 9.60 13.75
CA SER A 15 -29.46 9.55 12.79
C SER A 15 -30.50 8.49 13.18
N GLN A 16 -30.04 7.31 13.59
CA GLN A 16 -30.90 6.22 14.08
C GLN A 16 -31.67 6.57 15.37
N GLN A 17 -31.06 7.32 16.29
CA GLN A 17 -31.75 7.75 17.52
C GLN A 17 -32.86 8.75 17.21
N TYR A 18 -32.63 9.66 16.25
CA TYR A 18 -33.66 10.58 15.79
C TYR A 18 -34.78 9.86 15.03
N ARG A 19 -34.48 8.84 14.23
CA ARG A 19 -35.51 7.99 13.61
C ARG A 19 -36.33 7.22 14.65
N ALA A 20 -35.69 6.69 15.68
CA ALA A 20 -36.39 6.04 16.80
C ALA A 20 -37.33 7.01 17.51
N LYS A 21 -36.87 8.24 17.81
CA LYS A 21 -37.73 9.28 18.40
C LYS A 21 -38.89 9.68 17.49
N ALA A 22 -38.68 9.80 16.19
CA ALA A 22 -39.77 10.09 15.24
C ALA A 22 -40.84 8.99 15.27
N ALA A 23 -40.43 7.72 15.36
CA ALA A 23 -41.36 6.60 15.50
C ALA A 23 -42.10 6.60 16.86
N GLU A 24 -41.45 7.01 17.95
CA GLU A 24 -42.13 7.19 19.25
C GLU A 24 -43.24 8.25 19.19
N TYR A 25 -42.99 9.39 18.54
CA TYR A 25 -44.02 10.41 18.35
C TYR A 25 -45.15 9.96 17.41
N ASP A 26 -44.86 9.12 16.41
CA ASP A 26 -45.88 8.49 15.57
C ASP A 26 -46.85 7.62 16.41
N GLU A 27 -46.31 6.86 17.35
CA GLU A 27 -47.13 6.05 18.27
C GLU A 27 -47.93 6.91 19.26
N LEU A 28 -47.38 8.05 19.71
CA LEU A 28 -48.12 9.00 20.55
C LEU A 28 -49.27 9.67 19.81
N ILE A 29 -49.09 9.99 18.52
CA ILE A 29 -50.15 10.52 17.66
C ILE A 29 -51.31 9.53 17.55
N LYS A 30 -51.03 8.23 17.39
CA LYS A 30 -52.07 7.19 17.30
C LYS A 30 -52.85 7.00 18.60
N ARG A 31 -52.25 7.34 19.74
CA ARG A 31 -52.82 7.12 21.09
C ARG A 31 -53.53 8.35 21.66
N SER A 32 -53.22 9.55 21.17
CA SER A 32 -53.85 10.78 21.66
C SER A 32 -55.16 11.07 20.91
N THR A 33 -56.18 11.43 21.68
CA THR A 33 -57.50 11.85 21.18
C THR A 33 -57.64 13.38 21.19
N ASP A 34 -56.67 14.10 21.77
CA ASP A 34 -56.65 15.56 21.84
C ASP A 34 -56.05 16.18 20.57
N PRO A 35 -56.80 17.00 19.80
CA PRO A 35 -56.32 17.62 18.57
C PRO A 35 -55.05 18.48 18.76
N ASP A 36 -54.93 19.17 19.90
CA ASP A 36 -53.80 20.06 20.18
C ASP A 36 -52.52 19.29 20.51
N GLU A 37 -52.62 18.16 21.23
CA GLU A 37 -51.51 17.22 21.41
C GLU A 37 -51.09 16.55 20.10
N VAL A 38 -52.05 16.06 19.30
CA VAL A 38 -51.78 15.44 18.00
C VAL A 38 -50.97 16.38 17.10
N HIS A 39 -51.37 17.66 17.01
CA HIS A 39 -50.64 18.65 16.22
C HIS A 39 -49.21 18.88 16.74
N ARG A 40 -49.03 18.93 18.07
CA ARG A 40 -47.69 19.09 18.69
C ARG A 40 -46.79 17.88 18.44
N PHE A 41 -47.32 16.68 18.56
CA PHE A 41 -46.56 15.45 18.30
C PHE A 41 -46.18 15.32 16.82
N GLN A 42 -47.06 15.69 15.89
CA GLN A 42 -46.73 15.76 14.45
C GLN A 42 -45.57 16.71 14.19
N LYS A 43 -45.55 17.89 14.81
CA LYS A 43 -44.44 18.85 14.69
C LYS A 43 -43.12 18.27 15.20
N LEU A 44 -43.15 17.53 16.32
CA LEU A 44 -41.97 16.88 16.89
C LEU A 44 -41.48 15.71 16.03
N GLN A 45 -42.40 14.87 15.54
CA GLN A 45 -42.11 13.79 14.60
C GLN A 45 -41.38 14.33 13.36
N HIS A 46 -41.95 15.35 12.69
CA HIS A 46 -41.34 15.96 11.51
C HIS A 46 -39.95 16.51 11.81
N ARG A 47 -39.78 17.19 12.96
CA ARG A 47 -38.48 17.73 13.36
C ARG A 47 -37.43 16.62 13.57
N PHE A 48 -37.81 15.52 14.22
CA PHE A 48 -36.90 14.40 14.43
C PHE A 48 -36.58 13.66 13.14
N ALA A 49 -37.54 13.53 12.22
CA ALA A 49 -37.29 12.99 10.88
C ALA A 49 -36.28 13.86 10.11
N SER A 50 -36.48 15.19 10.08
CA SER A 50 -35.53 16.10 9.43
C SER A 50 -34.15 16.07 10.07
N LEU A 51 -34.05 15.97 11.40
CA LEU A 51 -32.76 15.82 12.08
C LEU A 51 -32.05 14.52 11.68
N ALA A 52 -32.78 13.42 11.57
CA ALA A 52 -32.22 12.14 11.15
C ALA A 52 -31.67 12.20 9.72
N ASP A 53 -32.41 12.81 8.80
CA ASP A 53 -32.01 12.89 7.40
C ASP A 53 -30.82 13.85 7.19
N ASN A 54 -30.80 14.98 7.91
CA ASN A 54 -29.66 15.89 7.91
C ASN A 54 -28.38 15.20 8.42
N GLU A 55 -28.49 14.46 9.52
CA GLU A 55 -27.35 13.78 10.11
C GLU A 55 -26.90 12.57 9.29
N GLN A 56 -27.83 11.89 8.62
CA GLN A 56 -27.49 10.85 7.65
C GLN A 56 -26.73 11.45 6.46
N GLY A 57 -27.19 12.57 5.91
CA GLY A 57 -26.48 13.24 4.82
C GLY A 57 -25.06 13.65 5.21
N LEU A 58 -24.88 14.15 6.43
CA LEU A 58 -23.56 14.51 6.97
C LEU A 58 -22.65 13.28 7.17
N ALA A 59 -23.23 12.14 7.57
CA ALA A 59 -22.50 10.88 7.69
C ALA A 59 -22.05 10.36 6.32
N ASP A 60 -22.93 10.40 5.32
CA ASP A 60 -22.62 9.95 3.97
C ASP A 60 -21.53 10.83 3.32
N GLU A 61 -21.58 12.15 3.56
CA GLU A 61 -20.56 13.10 3.10
C GLU A 61 -19.21 12.87 3.82
N TYR A 62 -19.23 12.58 5.11
CA TYR A 62 -18.02 12.23 5.87
C TYR A 62 -17.37 10.94 5.34
N ASP A 63 -18.16 9.88 5.15
CA ASP A 63 -17.67 8.61 4.61
C ASP A 63 -17.10 8.79 3.20
N ASN A 64 -17.74 9.61 2.36
CA ASN A 64 -17.23 9.97 1.04
C ASN A 64 -15.87 10.68 1.14
N ALA A 65 -15.77 11.72 1.97
CA ALA A 65 -14.54 12.48 2.14
C ALA A 65 -13.37 11.61 2.64
N VAL A 66 -13.64 10.68 3.56
CA VAL A 66 -12.65 9.71 4.05
C VAL A 66 -12.20 8.79 2.92
N GLN A 67 -13.13 8.23 2.15
CA GLN A 67 -12.79 7.35 1.03
C GLN A 67 -11.96 8.06 -0.05
N VAL A 68 -12.30 9.31 -0.39
CA VAL A 68 -11.52 10.12 -1.35
C VAL A 68 -10.09 10.34 -0.87
N ALA A 69 -9.91 10.68 0.41
CA ALA A 69 -8.58 10.86 0.99
C ALA A 69 -7.74 9.56 1.00
N GLU A 70 -8.37 8.41 1.27
CA GLU A 70 -7.70 7.10 1.22
C GLU A 70 -7.37 6.67 -0.21
N GLN A 71 -8.24 6.98 -1.18
CA GLN A 71 -7.99 6.72 -2.60
C GLN A 71 -6.85 7.58 -3.14
N ASP A 72 -6.81 8.88 -2.82
CA ASP A 72 -5.72 9.77 -3.24
C ASP A 72 -4.36 9.29 -2.70
N ARG A 73 -4.34 8.88 -1.43
CA ARG A 73 -3.14 8.35 -0.79
C ARG A 73 -2.69 7.02 -1.39
N SER A 74 -3.62 6.10 -1.66
CA SER A 74 -3.28 4.80 -2.25
C SER A 74 -2.89 4.91 -3.73
N HIS A 75 -3.53 5.81 -4.48
CA HIS A 75 -3.16 6.12 -5.85
C HIS A 75 -1.77 6.78 -5.94
N GLY A 76 -1.43 7.67 -5.01
CA GLY A 76 -0.08 8.23 -4.88
C GLY A 76 0.98 7.15 -4.66
N VAL A 77 0.76 6.24 -3.71
CA VAL A 77 1.70 5.12 -3.44
C VAL A 77 1.82 4.18 -4.65
N ALA A 78 0.72 3.87 -5.34
CA ALA A 78 0.75 3.00 -6.52
C ALA A 78 1.50 3.64 -7.71
N LEU A 79 1.36 4.95 -7.88
CA LEU A 79 2.09 5.70 -8.90
C LEU A 79 3.60 5.75 -8.58
N GLU A 80 3.96 6.02 -7.34
CA GLU A 80 5.36 5.99 -6.88
C GLU A 80 6.00 4.62 -7.08
N GLU A 81 5.29 3.53 -6.75
CA GLU A 81 5.76 2.17 -6.99
C GLU A 81 5.97 1.89 -8.48
N LEU A 82 5.05 2.34 -9.35
CA LEU A 82 5.20 2.20 -10.80
C LEU A 82 6.43 2.95 -11.32
N ILE A 83 6.62 4.20 -10.87
CA ILE A 83 7.79 5.01 -11.27
C ILE A 83 9.09 4.32 -10.85
N LEU A 84 9.17 3.87 -9.58
CA LEU A 84 10.35 3.16 -9.08
C LEU A 84 10.59 1.84 -9.82
N ARG A 85 9.53 1.10 -10.16
CA ARG A 85 9.60 -0.12 -10.96
C ARG A 85 10.14 0.15 -12.36
N CYS A 86 9.66 1.21 -13.03
CA CYS A 86 10.14 1.62 -14.35
C CYS A 86 11.61 2.06 -14.32
N LEU A 87 11.99 2.90 -13.35
CA LEU A 87 13.36 3.36 -13.18
C LEU A 87 14.31 2.20 -12.85
N GLY A 88 13.91 1.34 -11.91
CA GLY A 88 14.66 0.13 -11.56
C GLY A 88 14.89 -0.76 -12.77
N ALA A 89 13.84 -1.04 -13.56
CA ALA A 89 13.95 -1.84 -14.78
C ALA A 89 14.93 -1.22 -15.79
N ALA A 90 14.87 0.10 -16.02
CA ALA A 90 15.77 0.80 -16.93
C ALA A 90 17.25 0.72 -16.48
N ILE A 91 17.50 0.77 -15.17
CA ILE A 91 18.85 0.60 -14.59
C ILE A 91 19.32 -0.84 -14.75
N ILE A 92 18.46 -1.83 -14.46
CA ILE A 92 18.78 -3.26 -14.61
C ILE A 92 19.10 -3.61 -16.06
N MET A 93 18.35 -3.06 -17.02
CA MET A 93 18.61 -3.25 -18.46
C MET A 93 19.95 -2.68 -18.91
N GLN A 94 20.42 -1.62 -18.26
CA GLN A 94 21.70 -0.96 -18.58
C GLN A 94 22.83 -1.38 -17.63
N TRP A 95 22.61 -2.36 -16.76
CA TRP A 95 23.48 -2.67 -15.64
C TRP A 95 24.95 -2.86 -16.02
N ASN A 96 25.23 -3.56 -17.13
CA ASN A 96 26.59 -3.81 -17.62
C ASN A 96 27.25 -2.59 -18.30
N ALA A 97 26.47 -1.60 -18.74
CA ALA A 97 26.98 -0.37 -19.34
C ALA A 97 27.36 0.67 -18.27
N LEU A 98 26.95 0.44 -17.01
CA LEU A 98 27.29 1.31 -15.89
C LEU A 98 28.74 1.07 -15.44
N PRO A 99 29.47 2.12 -15.02
CA PRO A 99 30.76 1.98 -14.36
C PRO A 99 30.68 1.06 -13.14
N THR A 100 31.71 0.25 -12.92
CA THR A 100 31.76 -0.73 -11.82
C THR A 100 31.67 -0.09 -10.44
N THR A 101 32.16 1.14 -10.28
CA THR A 101 32.00 1.94 -9.06
C THR A 101 30.52 2.20 -8.76
N LEU A 102 29.74 2.58 -9.77
CA LEU A 102 28.32 2.90 -9.61
C LEU A 102 27.48 1.63 -9.39
N GLN A 103 27.82 0.52 -10.05
CA GLN A 103 27.18 -0.78 -9.77
C GLN A 103 27.34 -1.19 -8.32
N ARG A 104 28.53 -0.97 -7.74
CA ARG A 104 28.82 -1.28 -6.33
C ARG A 104 28.02 -0.40 -5.39
N GLU A 105 28.03 0.92 -5.61
CA GLU A 105 27.28 1.87 -4.78
C GLU A 105 25.78 1.60 -4.79
N ILE A 106 25.19 1.34 -5.97
CA ILE A 106 23.76 1.01 -6.10
C ILE A 106 23.45 -0.31 -5.39
N PHE A 107 24.31 -1.33 -5.55
CA PHE A 107 24.12 -2.62 -4.87
C PHE A 107 24.22 -2.49 -3.35
N ASP A 108 25.20 -1.74 -2.84
CA ASP A 108 25.39 -1.55 -1.40
C ASP A 108 24.24 -0.75 -0.77
N THR A 109 23.77 0.27 -1.48
CA THR A 109 22.60 1.07 -1.09
C THR A 109 21.34 0.20 -1.09
N ALA A 110 21.07 -0.53 -2.17
CA ALA A 110 19.92 -1.43 -2.27
C ALA A 110 19.97 -2.56 -1.22
N GLY A 111 21.16 -3.07 -0.92
CA GLY A 111 21.38 -4.06 0.13
C GLY A 111 21.31 -3.51 1.56
N SER A 112 21.32 -2.18 1.73
CA SER A 112 21.10 -1.48 3.01
C SER A 112 19.65 -1.02 3.18
N ILE A 113 18.88 -0.86 2.10
CA ILE A 113 17.46 -0.53 2.12
C ILE A 113 16.67 -1.82 2.40
N GLY A 114 16.53 -2.18 3.68
CA GLY A 114 15.76 -3.34 4.13
C GLY A 114 15.78 -3.45 5.66
N LYS A 115 14.75 -4.07 6.26
CA LYS A 115 14.76 -4.36 7.71
C LYS A 115 16.04 -5.16 8.05
N LEU A 116 16.75 -4.71 9.09
CA LEU A 116 18.11 -5.09 9.51
C LEU A 116 18.44 -6.60 9.61
N LEU A 117 17.47 -7.50 9.50
CA LEU A 117 17.61 -8.90 9.92
C LEU A 117 18.03 -9.87 8.81
N GLU A 118 17.99 -9.47 7.54
CA GLU A 118 18.32 -10.38 6.42
C GLU A 118 19.13 -9.71 5.29
N THR A 119 19.93 -8.69 5.61
CA THR A 119 20.74 -7.94 4.62
C THR A 119 21.62 -8.85 3.76
N ALA A 120 22.21 -9.91 4.31
CA ALA A 120 23.00 -10.88 3.55
C ALA A 120 22.16 -11.74 2.59
N ALA A 121 20.97 -12.19 3.02
CA ALA A 121 20.07 -12.97 2.17
C ALA A 121 19.46 -12.12 1.05
N LEU A 122 19.09 -10.87 1.38
CA LEU A 122 18.59 -9.88 0.42
C LEU A 122 19.67 -9.50 -0.60
N ARG A 123 20.89 -9.19 -0.15
CA ARG A 123 22.05 -8.96 -1.04
C ARG A 123 22.28 -10.16 -1.96
N GLY A 124 22.19 -11.37 -1.43
CA GLY A 124 22.27 -12.61 -2.22
C GLY A 124 21.15 -12.73 -3.28
N GLN A 125 19.92 -12.35 -2.95
CA GLN A 125 18.80 -12.33 -3.91
C GLN A 125 19.00 -11.29 -5.00
N ILE A 126 19.41 -10.06 -4.63
CA ILE A 126 19.72 -8.97 -5.57
C ILE A 126 20.85 -9.40 -6.52
N ALA A 127 21.91 -10.01 -5.99
CA ALA A 127 23.04 -10.46 -6.81
C ALA A 127 22.63 -11.53 -7.84
N ARG A 128 21.81 -12.51 -7.44
CA ARG A 128 21.25 -13.52 -8.36
C ARG A 128 20.36 -12.90 -9.42
N PHE A 129 19.53 -11.94 -9.03
CA PHE A 129 18.64 -11.23 -9.93
C PHE A 129 19.41 -10.44 -11.00
N LEU A 130 20.39 -9.64 -10.59
CA LEU A 130 21.25 -8.87 -11.52
C LEU A 130 22.07 -9.78 -12.44
N HIS A 131 22.49 -10.95 -11.95
CA HIS A 131 23.20 -11.93 -12.79
C HIS A 131 22.30 -12.51 -13.90
N ASN A 132 21.04 -12.80 -13.60
CA ASN A 132 20.09 -13.32 -14.60
C ASN A 132 19.75 -12.29 -15.68
N HIS A 133 19.79 -10.99 -15.34
CA HIS A 133 19.55 -9.89 -16.27
C HIS A 133 20.81 -9.40 -17.01
N LYS A 134 21.97 -10.00 -16.73
CA LYS A 134 23.25 -9.63 -17.35
C LYS A 134 23.32 -9.97 -18.84
N ASP A 135 22.56 -10.96 -19.29
CA ASP A 135 22.66 -11.54 -20.64
C ASP A 135 21.51 -11.14 -21.58
N ASP A 136 20.49 -10.42 -21.09
CA ASP A 136 19.34 -10.02 -21.92
C ASP A 136 19.62 -8.81 -22.81
N ALA A 137 20.68 -8.04 -22.56
CA ALA A 137 21.17 -7.02 -23.50
C ALA A 137 21.68 -7.63 -24.83
N GLY A 138 21.98 -8.93 -24.85
CA GLY A 138 22.42 -9.68 -26.04
C GLY A 138 21.34 -10.58 -26.67
N ARG A 139 20.21 -10.82 -25.99
CA ARG A 139 19.17 -11.77 -26.43
C ARG A 139 18.15 -11.16 -27.40
N GLY A 140 18.52 -10.08 -28.10
CA GLY A 140 17.76 -9.46 -29.19
C GLY A 140 17.98 -10.10 -30.56
N LYS A 141 18.76 -11.18 -30.67
CA LYS A 141 18.89 -11.98 -31.89
C LYS A 141 18.86 -13.47 -31.55
N LEU A 142 17.69 -14.08 -31.70
CA LEU A 142 17.59 -15.50 -32.05
C LEU A 142 18.28 -15.71 -33.41
N PRO A 143 18.97 -16.85 -33.58
CA PRO A 143 18.26 -18.03 -34.05
C PRO A 143 18.43 -19.26 -33.15
N LEU A 144 17.44 -20.15 -33.25
CA LEU A 144 17.44 -21.53 -32.78
C LEU A 144 18.80 -22.20 -33.05
N THR A 145 19.38 -22.84 -32.02
CA THR A 145 19.79 -24.26 -32.05
C THR A 145 20.11 -24.73 -30.63
N GLU A 146 19.79 -25.99 -30.39
CA GLU A 146 19.82 -26.75 -29.14
C GLU A 146 21.21 -26.93 -28.48
N ASP A 147 21.12 -27.31 -27.20
CA ASP A 147 22.05 -28.09 -26.36
C ASP A 147 23.33 -27.48 -25.75
N MET A 148 23.27 -27.19 -24.44
CA MET A 148 24.04 -27.87 -23.36
C MET A 148 23.97 -27.08 -22.02
N PRO A 149 23.81 -27.72 -20.85
CA PRO A 149 23.76 -27.04 -19.57
C PRO A 149 25.17 -26.88 -18.99
N THR A 150 25.72 -25.66 -19.00
CA THR A 150 26.90 -25.29 -18.20
C THR A 150 26.45 -24.77 -16.83
N ASP A 151 26.07 -25.72 -15.98
CA ASP A 151 25.59 -25.51 -14.63
C ASP A 151 26.74 -25.43 -13.59
N ALA A 152 26.44 -24.75 -12.49
CA ALA A 152 27.04 -24.82 -11.17
C ALA A 152 28.36 -24.07 -10.89
N ARG A 153 29.36 -24.02 -11.78
CA ARG A 153 30.69 -23.50 -11.39
C ARG A 153 30.77 -21.97 -11.26
N SER A 154 29.94 -21.24 -12.00
CA SER A 154 29.88 -19.76 -11.96
C SER A 154 29.04 -19.23 -10.79
N ARG A 155 28.16 -20.05 -10.21
CA ARG A 155 27.28 -19.67 -9.08
C ARG A 155 28.08 -19.43 -7.80
N THR A 156 29.16 -20.18 -7.59
CA THR A 156 29.98 -20.10 -6.36
C THR A 156 31.00 -18.96 -6.39
N LEU A 157 31.56 -18.65 -7.56
CA LEU A 157 32.57 -17.59 -7.73
C LEU A 157 32.00 -16.17 -7.54
N ALA A 158 30.70 -15.98 -7.78
CA ALA A 158 30.05 -14.69 -7.65
C ALA A 158 29.80 -14.28 -6.19
N LEU A 159 29.57 -15.23 -5.27
CA LEU A 159 29.41 -14.95 -3.84
C LEU A 159 30.73 -14.46 -3.22
N SER A 160 31.86 -15.09 -3.55
CA SER A 160 33.17 -14.72 -2.99
C SER A 160 33.69 -13.34 -3.41
N ARG A 161 33.13 -12.74 -4.47
CA ARG A 161 33.53 -11.39 -4.92
C ARG A 161 32.97 -10.28 -4.02
N TRP A 162 31.86 -10.52 -3.33
CA TRP A 162 31.20 -9.49 -2.52
C TRP A 162 31.46 -9.64 -1.01
N ASP A 163 31.83 -10.84 -0.55
CA ASP A 163 32.17 -11.08 0.86
C ASP A 163 33.60 -10.62 1.25
N ASN A 164 34.49 -10.37 0.28
CA ASN A 164 35.94 -10.22 0.54
C ASN A 164 36.50 -8.78 0.62
N GLU A 165 35.67 -7.74 0.57
CA GLU A 165 36.16 -6.34 0.63
C GLU A 165 35.48 -5.49 1.72
N GLY A 166 35.16 -6.12 2.86
CA GLY A 166 34.91 -5.42 4.12
C GLY A 166 36.24 -5.02 4.76
N GLY A 167 36.66 -3.78 4.54
CA GLY A 167 37.99 -3.27 4.90
C GLY A 167 38.38 -3.41 6.38
N ALA A 168 39.57 -3.93 6.60
CA ALA A 168 40.47 -3.47 7.66
C ALA A 168 41.72 -2.90 6.97
N VAL A 169 41.88 -1.58 7.10
CA VAL A 169 42.99 -0.77 6.61
C VAL A 169 44.32 -1.39 7.08
N ARG A 170 45.20 -1.75 6.13
CA ARG A 170 46.63 -1.87 6.42
C ARG A 170 47.25 -0.50 6.19
N ASP A 171 47.24 0.34 7.21
CA ASP A 171 48.16 1.47 7.25
C ASP A 171 49.56 0.91 7.49
N GLY A 172 50.42 1.12 6.50
CA GLY A 172 51.84 0.77 6.58
C GLY A 172 52.68 1.94 7.08
N LEU A 173 53.55 1.60 8.06
CA LEU A 173 54.93 2.11 8.30
C LEU A 173 55.12 3.59 8.74
N PRO A 174 56.30 4.02 9.28
CA PRO A 174 57.56 3.29 9.60
C PRO A 174 58.18 3.56 11.00
N MET A 175 59.10 2.68 11.43
CA MET A 175 60.51 2.93 11.83
C MET A 175 61.16 1.61 12.24
#